data_AF-A0A4Z1FKB2-F1
#
_entry.id   AF-A0A4Z1FKB2-F1
#
_cell.length_a   1.000
_cell.length_b   1.000
_cell.length_c   1.000
_cell.angle_alpha   90.00
_cell.angle_beta   90.00
_cell.angle_gamma   90.00
#
_symmetry.space_group_name_H-M   'P 1'
#
loop_
_entity.id
_entity.type
_entity.pdbx_description
1 polymer ?
#
loop_
_entity_poly.entity_id
_entity_poly.type
_entity_poly.pdbx_seq_one_letter_code
_entity_poly.pdbx_strand_id
1 'polypeptide(L)'
;MSGHSELEVVNQPFEYYGPQQHDKFSPVVDGSRQIDENGRPYYQEETKFIGMPVFPAELPFDNYNQAPIALSHRTSSNLSAQQYSAYSEAPSSPALHNAPLIKQPVSTEKEAIVYTEDTQRKRKVWKWYILAGVIGLIVIIAAVVGGVVASKKKNVATVDGISSSTDSSNSSSSTTSSTNSPTSNSPTSTNTASLASSTVAPFQRNVAAISYESNNVNNSRVYYQDNQGNILEAHNNASSENWSISSVVTAKNGSSFAAAVTMPQNDFEITVLYSDSDNLLHDIIYDVASNSWSEGTLSSEKYIISENSSVAVMYWQCTLCTNTTIIAFQDVNNKMQVGNLTTSGWVLTQIMVDVVDNTGLALQPFYRRDEADQINLYYQNPSSVMTISAWEYTTQTWKFDAASYYSFTFGIPIAASASYSHVNWTGDVQTGFETWGETLVISHNGIKTNTYSGAINSWSAMGSYPSAMANSTQNPKVFKSIAVTAIGAAFAVVEIDGKADEIEAYQVKDDAINWNTAGTVDIGDIWG
;
A
#
# COMPACT_ATOMS: atom_id res chain seq x y z
N MET A 1 -38.75 36.28 -8.76
CA MET A 1 -38.96 34.86 -9.09
C MET A 1 -37.62 34.15 -8.94
N SER A 2 -37.30 33.70 -7.73
CA SER A 2 -36.11 32.89 -7.44
C SER A 2 -36.61 31.55 -6.90
N GLY A 3 -36.46 30.49 -7.69
CA GLY A 3 -36.69 29.12 -7.24
C GLY A 3 -35.40 28.57 -6.66
N HIS A 4 -35.32 28.47 -5.34
CA HIS A 4 -34.36 27.59 -4.68
C HIS A 4 -35.01 26.22 -4.56
N SER A 5 -34.43 25.22 -5.20
CA SER A 5 -34.76 23.82 -5.00
C SER A 5 -33.90 23.32 -3.84
N GLU A 6 -34.51 23.13 -2.68
CA GLU A 6 -33.89 22.38 -1.58
C GLU A 6 -33.75 20.92 -2.02
N LEU A 7 -32.51 20.42 -2.03
CA LEU A 7 -32.21 19.03 -2.25
C LEU A 7 -32.45 18.29 -0.93
N GLU A 8 -33.60 17.62 -0.84
CA GLU A 8 -33.97 16.79 0.30
C GLU A 8 -33.06 15.55 0.31
N VAL A 9 -32.10 15.49 1.24
CA VAL A 9 -31.25 14.32 1.46
C VAL A 9 -32.08 13.27 2.19
N VAL A 10 -32.65 12.34 1.42
CA VAL A 10 -33.41 11.21 1.96
C VAL A 10 -32.42 10.20 2.55
N ASN A 11 -32.36 10.12 3.88
CA ASN A 11 -31.71 9.04 4.62
C ASN A 11 -32.44 7.71 4.35
N GLN A 12 -32.04 6.97 3.31
CA GLN A 12 -32.47 5.58 3.15
C GLN A 12 -31.43 4.64 3.77
N PRO A 13 -31.83 3.66 4.60
CA PRO A 13 -30.93 2.61 5.05
C PRO A 13 -30.46 1.79 3.85
N PHE A 14 -29.15 1.57 3.72
CA PHE A 14 -28.60 0.66 2.72
C PHE A 14 -28.54 -0.75 3.32
N GLU A 15 -29.05 -1.73 2.57
CA GLU A 15 -28.93 -3.14 2.91
C GLU A 15 -27.56 -3.65 2.45
N TYR A 16 -26.71 -4.02 3.40
CA TYR A 16 -25.43 -4.66 3.11
C TYR A 16 -25.61 -6.18 3.03
N TYR A 17 -25.29 -6.75 1.88
CA TYR A 17 -25.12 -8.19 1.72
C TYR A 17 -23.63 -8.47 1.70
N GLY A 18 -23.11 -9.02 2.80
CA GLY A 18 -21.76 -9.59 2.79
C GLY A 18 -21.66 -10.70 1.73
N PRO A 19 -20.46 -11.02 1.24
CA PRO A 19 -20.28 -12.14 0.33
C PRO A 19 -20.86 -13.41 0.96
N GLN A 20 -21.88 -14.01 0.33
CA GLN A 20 -22.44 -15.28 0.78
C GLN A 20 -21.35 -16.35 0.70
N GLN A 21 -20.84 -16.75 1.87
CA GLN A 21 -20.01 -17.94 1.98
C GLN A 21 -20.88 -19.16 1.68
N HIS A 22 -20.65 -19.79 0.53
CA HIS A 22 -21.14 -21.13 0.24
C HIS A 22 -20.26 -22.18 0.97
N ASP A 23 -20.16 -22.08 2.29
CA ASP A 23 -19.47 -23.09 3.08
C ASP A 23 -20.37 -24.30 3.29
N LYS A 24 -20.00 -25.40 2.63
CA LYS A 24 -20.65 -26.72 2.67
C LYS A 24 -20.43 -27.50 3.98
N PHE A 25 -20.06 -26.84 5.07
CA PHE A 25 -19.77 -27.53 6.32
C PHE A 25 -20.50 -26.88 7.50
N SER A 26 -21.73 -27.35 7.76
CA SER A 26 -22.32 -27.18 9.09
C SER A 26 -21.46 -27.93 10.12
N PRO A 27 -21.10 -27.31 11.26
CA PRO A 27 -20.33 -27.98 12.30
C PRO A 27 -21.14 -29.14 12.88
N VAL A 28 -20.48 -30.30 13.02
CA VAL A 28 -21.03 -31.46 13.72
C VAL A 28 -20.81 -31.23 15.21
N VAL A 29 -21.88 -30.92 15.94
CA VAL A 29 -21.89 -30.91 17.40
C VAL A 29 -22.57 -32.22 17.85
N ASP A 30 -21.88 -33.01 18.69
CA ASP A 30 -22.34 -34.29 19.24
C ASP A 30 -22.70 -35.41 18.24
N GLY A 31 -22.07 -35.42 17.06
CA GLY A 31 -22.16 -36.58 16.15
C GLY A 31 -23.51 -36.75 15.44
N SER A 32 -24.42 -35.78 15.54
CA SER A 32 -25.68 -35.76 14.78
C SER A 32 -25.83 -34.44 14.02
N ARG A 33 -26.06 -34.52 12.70
CA ARG A 33 -26.46 -33.35 11.91
C ARG A 33 -27.86 -32.95 12.36
N GLN A 34 -28.07 -31.67 12.72
CA GLN A 34 -29.42 -31.15 12.91
C GLN A 34 -30.10 -31.02 11.54
N ILE A 35 -31.08 -31.88 11.33
CA ILE A 35 -31.99 -31.91 10.19
C ILE A 35 -33.38 -31.57 10.74
N ASP A 36 -34.14 -30.75 10.02
CA ASP A 36 -35.53 -30.47 10.37
C ASP A 36 -36.41 -31.72 10.25
N GLU A 37 -37.68 -31.61 10.64
CA GLU A 37 -38.70 -32.65 10.53
C GLU A 37 -38.92 -33.19 9.09
N ASN A 38 -38.36 -32.50 8.08
CA ASN A 38 -38.42 -32.86 6.67
C ASN A 38 -37.05 -33.34 6.11
N GLY A 39 -36.04 -33.53 6.96
CA GLY A 39 -34.72 -34.02 6.56
C GLY A 39 -33.84 -32.98 5.87
N ARG A 40 -34.12 -31.68 6.03
CA ARG A 40 -33.32 -30.58 5.45
C ARG A 40 -32.35 -30.02 6.49
N PRO A 41 -31.10 -29.69 6.11
CA PRO A 41 -30.15 -29.08 7.03
C PRO A 41 -30.70 -27.73 7.52
N TYR A 42 -30.55 -27.48 8.82
CA TYR A 42 -30.95 -26.21 9.45
C TYR A 42 -30.09 -25.07 8.89
N TYR A 43 -30.71 -24.08 8.25
CA TYR A 43 -30.05 -22.83 7.85
C TYR A 43 -30.43 -21.75 8.87
N GLN A 44 -29.46 -21.16 9.56
CA GLN A 44 -29.70 -19.96 10.35
C GLN A 44 -29.81 -18.76 9.40
N GLU A 45 -31.00 -18.19 9.25
CA GLU A 45 -31.27 -16.97 8.47
C GLU A 45 -30.89 -15.66 9.20
N GLU A 46 -30.11 -15.71 10.30
CA GLU A 46 -29.90 -14.55 11.19
C GLU A 46 -28.54 -13.85 11.05
N THR A 47 -28.10 -13.51 9.84
CA THR A 47 -27.11 -12.43 9.64
C THR A 47 -27.67 -11.30 8.80
N LYS A 48 -28.91 -10.88 9.11
CA LYS A 48 -29.42 -9.59 8.67
C LYS A 48 -28.92 -8.50 9.63
N PHE A 49 -27.82 -7.85 9.28
CA PHE A 49 -27.43 -6.61 9.95
C PHE A 49 -28.30 -5.46 9.43
N ILE A 50 -29.33 -5.09 10.19
CA ILE A 50 -29.99 -3.78 10.03
C ILE A 50 -29.27 -2.81 10.99
N GLY A 51 -28.14 -2.28 10.55
CA GLY A 51 -27.50 -1.17 11.25
C GLY A 51 -28.09 0.15 10.77
N MET A 52 -28.91 0.81 11.58
CA MET A 52 -29.09 2.26 11.44
C MET A 52 -27.79 2.94 11.90
N PRO A 53 -27.17 3.84 11.13
CA PRO A 53 -26.15 4.71 11.69
C PRO A 53 -26.81 5.58 12.76
N VAL A 54 -26.56 5.26 14.02
CA VAL A 54 -26.82 6.19 15.12
C VAL A 54 -25.71 7.22 15.06
N PHE A 55 -25.93 8.28 14.28
CA PHE A 55 -25.26 9.54 14.56
C PHE A 55 -25.73 9.96 15.96
N PRO A 56 -24.83 10.28 16.91
CA PRO A 56 -25.28 10.94 18.12
C PRO A 56 -25.89 12.27 17.70
N ALA A 57 -27.23 12.35 17.73
CA ALA A 57 -27.91 13.63 17.80
C ALA A 57 -27.35 14.32 19.04
N GLU A 58 -26.80 15.51 18.83
CA GLU A 58 -26.28 16.40 19.86
C GLU A 58 -27.23 16.39 21.07
N LEU A 59 -26.73 15.92 22.22
CA LEU A 59 -27.44 16.11 23.48
C LEU A 59 -27.34 17.60 23.84
N PRO A 60 -28.46 18.28 24.14
CA PRO A 60 -28.43 19.66 24.56
C PRO A 60 -27.87 19.71 26.00
N PHE A 61 -26.71 20.34 26.17
CA PHE A 61 -26.23 20.72 27.49
C PHE A 61 -27.04 21.92 27.99
N ASP A 62 -28.06 21.63 28.80
CA ASP A 62 -28.71 22.62 29.63
C ASP A 62 -27.92 22.85 30.92
N ASN A 63 -27.54 24.12 31.12
CA ASN A 63 -27.52 24.86 32.37
C ASN A 63 -26.84 24.25 33.61
N TYR A 64 -25.66 24.80 33.95
CA TYR A 64 -25.48 25.40 35.28
C TYR A 64 -24.81 26.77 35.18
N ASN A 65 -25.45 27.73 35.86
CA ASN A 65 -25.18 29.17 35.88
C ASN A 65 -23.82 29.57 36.49
N GLN A 66 -23.27 30.61 35.85
CA GLN A 66 -22.60 31.84 36.34
C GLN A 66 -22.34 31.95 37.87
N ALA A 67 -21.26 32.58 38.36
CA ALA A 67 -20.76 33.93 38.03
C ALA A 67 -19.38 34.22 38.73
N PRO A 68 -18.85 35.46 38.80
CA PRO A 68 -18.03 36.10 37.76
C PRO A 68 -16.72 36.73 38.31
N ILE A 69 -15.70 36.91 37.47
CA ILE A 69 -14.70 37.98 37.69
C ILE A 69 -14.46 38.73 36.37
N ALA A 70 -15.00 39.95 36.38
CA ALA A 70 -14.63 41.14 35.60
C ALA A 70 -13.09 41.39 35.57
N LEU A 71 -12.45 42.11 34.64
CA LEU A 71 -12.82 43.34 33.95
C LEU A 71 -11.74 43.64 32.86
N SER A 72 -12.15 44.30 31.78
CA SER A 72 -11.43 45.30 30.97
C SER A 72 -10.06 44.98 30.32
N HIS A 73 -9.98 45.05 28.99
CA HIS A 73 -9.66 46.33 28.31
C HIS A 73 -9.98 46.27 26.80
N ARG A 74 -10.73 47.29 26.35
CA ARG A 74 -10.89 47.68 24.95
C ARG A 74 -9.56 48.23 24.42
N THR A 75 -9.26 48.02 23.15
CA THR A 75 -9.10 49.13 22.19
C THR A 75 -9.26 48.64 20.75
N SER A 76 -10.20 49.30 20.09
CA SER A 76 -10.52 49.26 18.67
C SER A 76 -9.48 50.00 17.83
N SER A 77 -9.24 49.54 16.60
CA SER A 77 -8.97 50.46 15.49
C SER A 77 -9.55 49.93 14.17
N ASN A 78 -10.36 50.79 13.56
CA ASN A 78 -10.91 50.70 12.22
C ASN A 78 -9.85 51.13 11.20
N LEU A 79 -9.73 50.42 10.08
CA LEU A 79 -9.23 50.94 8.80
C LEU A 79 -10.01 50.18 7.71
N SER A 80 -11.10 50.77 7.20
CA SER A 80 -11.14 51.66 6.02
C SER A 80 -10.79 50.95 4.71
N ALA A 81 -11.86 50.70 3.94
CA ALA A 81 -11.84 50.26 2.56
C ALA A 81 -11.07 51.24 1.66
N GLN A 82 -10.21 50.69 0.79
CA GLN A 82 -9.81 51.36 -0.45
C GLN A 82 -10.01 50.39 -1.62
N GLN A 83 -10.95 50.75 -2.48
CA GLN A 83 -11.09 50.26 -3.83
C GLN A 83 -9.91 50.77 -4.67
N TYR A 84 -9.24 49.87 -5.39
CA TYR A 84 -8.47 50.23 -6.58
C TYR A 84 -8.85 49.29 -7.72
N SER A 85 -9.47 49.88 -8.72
CA SER A 85 -9.65 49.36 -10.07
C SER A 85 -8.43 49.72 -10.91
N ALA A 86 -7.76 48.74 -11.50
CA ALA A 86 -6.89 48.94 -12.65
C ALA A 86 -6.85 47.66 -13.51
N TYR A 87 -7.39 47.79 -14.73
CA TYR A 87 -7.14 46.94 -15.88
C TYR A 87 -5.66 47.06 -16.30
N SER A 88 -4.99 45.96 -16.64
CA SER A 88 -3.89 45.96 -17.62
C SER A 88 -3.58 44.56 -18.15
N GLU A 89 -3.94 44.37 -19.42
CA GLU A 89 -3.22 43.69 -20.51
C GLU A 89 -2.48 42.36 -20.28
N ALA A 90 -3.01 41.33 -20.95
CA ALA A 90 -2.36 40.05 -21.18
C ALA A 90 -1.29 40.14 -22.29
N PRO A 91 -0.13 39.45 -22.14
CA PRO A 91 0.74 39.15 -23.26
C PRO A 91 0.55 37.71 -23.76
N SER A 92 0.12 37.64 -25.02
CA SER A 92 0.53 36.73 -26.11
C SER A 92 1.18 35.37 -25.78
N SER A 93 0.53 34.32 -26.30
CA SER A 93 0.99 32.93 -26.47
C SER A 93 2.38 32.77 -27.11
N PRO A 94 3.15 31.74 -26.72
CA PRO A 94 4.25 31.24 -27.55
C PRO A 94 3.87 29.93 -28.28
N ALA A 95 4.27 29.95 -29.55
CA ALA A 95 4.53 28.90 -30.53
C ALA A 95 4.37 27.40 -30.15
N LEU A 96 3.60 26.71 -30.99
CA LEU A 96 3.63 25.25 -31.20
C LEU A 96 5.05 24.77 -31.56
N HIS A 97 5.65 23.97 -30.69
CA HIS A 97 6.80 23.12 -31.00
C HIS A 97 6.31 21.76 -31.51
N ASN A 98 6.86 21.32 -32.65
CA ASN A 98 6.63 20.00 -33.23
C ASN A 98 7.21 18.92 -32.30
N ALA A 99 6.34 18.09 -31.70
CA ALA A 99 6.74 16.90 -30.95
C ALA A 99 7.09 15.73 -31.89
N PRO A 100 8.09 14.89 -31.56
CA PRO A 100 8.47 13.72 -32.34
C PRO A 100 7.44 12.58 -32.20
N LEU A 101 7.38 11.74 -33.23
CA LEU A 101 6.46 10.62 -33.42
C LEU A 101 6.44 9.65 -32.21
N ILE A 102 5.38 9.73 -31.40
CA ILE A 102 5.12 8.83 -30.26
C ILE A 102 4.61 7.48 -30.80
N LYS A 103 5.21 6.37 -30.35
CA LYS A 103 4.67 5.02 -30.57
C LYS A 103 3.41 4.86 -29.70
N GLN A 104 2.25 5.17 -30.26
CA GLN A 104 0.99 4.71 -29.68
C GLN A 104 0.88 3.19 -29.87
N PRO A 105 0.42 2.43 -28.85
CA PRO A 105 0.02 1.06 -29.08
C PRO A 105 -1.18 1.05 -30.02
N VAL A 106 -0.99 0.50 -31.22
CA VAL A 106 -2.06 0.29 -32.18
C VAL A 106 -3.02 -0.74 -31.57
N SER A 107 -4.17 -0.27 -31.09
CA SER A 107 -5.32 -1.12 -30.84
C SER A 107 -5.77 -1.73 -32.16
N THR A 108 -5.42 -2.99 -32.40
CA THR A 108 -6.01 -3.80 -33.47
C THR A 108 -7.40 -4.27 -33.03
N GLU A 109 -8.38 -3.39 -33.18
CA GLU A 109 -9.79 -3.76 -33.22
C GLU A 109 -10.28 -3.62 -34.66
N LYS A 110 -10.45 -4.76 -35.34
CA LYS A 110 -11.35 -4.87 -36.48
C LYS A 110 -12.13 -6.16 -36.35
N GLU A 111 -13.39 -5.99 -35.99
CA GLU A 111 -14.44 -6.98 -36.10
C GLU A 111 -14.46 -7.63 -37.49
N ALA A 112 -14.45 -8.96 -37.48
CA ALA A 112 -15.19 -9.75 -38.45
C ALA A 112 -15.78 -10.93 -37.67
N ILE A 113 -17.03 -10.76 -37.22
CA ILE A 113 -17.84 -11.84 -36.65
C ILE A 113 -18.12 -12.83 -37.79
N VAL A 114 -17.31 -13.87 -37.88
CA VAL A 114 -17.62 -15.09 -38.63
C VAL A 114 -18.05 -16.12 -37.59
N TYR A 115 -19.34 -16.45 -37.60
CA TYR A 115 -19.85 -17.63 -36.90
C TYR A 115 -19.22 -18.87 -37.53
N THR A 116 -18.28 -19.50 -36.81
CA THR A 116 -17.95 -20.91 -37.03
C THR A 116 -18.53 -21.74 -35.89
N GLU A 117 -19.60 -22.41 -36.25
CA GLU A 117 -20.17 -23.59 -35.63
C GLU A 117 -19.09 -24.70 -35.49
N ASP A 118 -19.12 -25.40 -34.35
CA ASP A 118 -18.49 -26.68 -34.05
C ASP A 118 -16.96 -26.85 -34.08
N THR A 119 -16.40 -27.21 -32.92
CA THR A 119 -15.85 -28.56 -32.71
C THR A 119 -15.59 -28.86 -31.23
N GLN A 120 -16.48 -29.65 -30.61
CA GLN A 120 -16.12 -30.46 -29.45
C GLN A 120 -14.99 -31.43 -29.82
N ARG A 121 -13.79 -31.24 -29.25
CA ARG A 121 -12.69 -32.22 -29.42
C ARG A 121 -12.11 -32.71 -28.08
N LYS A 122 -12.71 -33.82 -27.63
CA LYS A 122 -12.11 -35.01 -26.98
C LYS A 122 -10.99 -34.78 -25.94
N ARG A 123 -11.40 -34.58 -24.69
CA ARG A 123 -10.64 -34.99 -23.49
C ARG A 123 -10.57 -36.54 -23.41
N LYS A 124 -9.64 -37.18 -24.10
CA LYS A 124 -9.41 -38.65 -23.97
C LYS A 124 -7.94 -39.11 -23.92
N VAL A 125 -6.97 -38.21 -23.75
CA VAL A 125 -5.54 -38.63 -23.74
C VAL A 125 -4.97 -38.78 -22.33
N TRP A 126 -5.58 -38.18 -21.29
CA TRP A 126 -5.00 -38.20 -19.94
C TRP A 126 -4.97 -39.60 -19.28
N LYS A 127 -5.90 -40.50 -19.65
CA LYS A 127 -5.94 -41.86 -19.10
C LYS A 127 -4.74 -42.74 -19.52
N TRP A 128 -4.09 -42.44 -20.64
CA TRP A 128 -2.93 -43.21 -21.12
C TRP A 128 -1.64 -42.90 -20.35
N TYR A 129 -1.49 -41.66 -19.86
CA TYR A 129 -0.33 -41.27 -19.05
C TYR A 129 -0.33 -41.92 -17.67
N ILE A 130 -1.50 -42.11 -17.06
CA ILE A 130 -1.63 -42.79 -15.77
C ILE A 130 -1.25 -44.27 -15.91
N LEU A 131 -1.67 -44.94 -16.99
CA LEU A 131 -1.33 -46.34 -17.23
C LEU A 131 0.17 -46.54 -17.48
N ALA A 132 0.82 -45.63 -18.22
CA ALA A 132 2.26 -45.66 -18.44
C ALA A 132 3.06 -45.46 -17.14
N GLY A 133 2.60 -44.57 -16.26
CA GLY A 133 3.22 -44.34 -14.95
C GLY A 133 3.19 -45.56 -14.03
N VAL A 134 2.05 -46.27 -13.98
CA VAL A 134 1.90 -47.50 -13.16
C VAL A 134 2.84 -48.61 -13.65
N ILE A 135 2.98 -48.79 -14.97
CA ILE A 135 3.89 -49.79 -15.53
C ILE A 135 5.35 -49.44 -15.21
N GLY A 136 5.72 -48.16 -15.31
CA GLY A 136 7.07 -47.69 -14.93
C GLY A 136 7.41 -47.96 -13.46
N LEU A 137 6.47 -47.73 -12.55
CA LEU A 137 6.65 -47.98 -11.11
C LEU A 137 6.89 -49.48 -10.81
N ILE A 138 6.16 -50.38 -11.48
CA ILE A 138 6.32 -51.83 -11.29
C ILE A 138 7.73 -52.29 -11.72
N VAL A 139 8.28 -51.73 -12.81
CA VAL A 139 9.63 -52.06 -13.28
C VAL A 139 10.69 -51.60 -12.28
N ILE A 140 10.51 -50.41 -11.68
CA ILE A 140 11.44 -49.89 -10.65
C ILE A 140 11.43 -50.78 -9.41
N ILE A 141 10.24 -51.17 -8.93
CA ILE A 141 10.13 -52.06 -7.75
C ILE A 141 10.78 -53.41 -8.03
N ALA A 142 10.59 -53.99 -9.22
CA ALA A 142 11.24 -55.25 -9.59
C ALA A 142 12.77 -55.14 -9.65
N ALA A 143 13.31 -54.00 -10.12
CA ALA A 143 14.74 -53.75 -10.17
C ALA A 143 15.36 -53.58 -8.77
N VAL A 144 14.66 -52.90 -7.85
CA VAL A 144 15.13 -52.71 -6.46
C VAL A 144 15.11 -54.02 -5.68
N VAL A 145 14.10 -54.88 -5.87
CA VAL A 145 14.04 -56.19 -5.21
C VAL A 145 15.14 -57.14 -5.74
N GLY A 146 15.56 -57.00 -6.99
CA GLY A 146 16.72 -57.72 -7.54
C GLY A 146 18.09 -57.29 -6.99
N GLY A 147 18.22 -56.04 -6.53
CA GLY A 147 19.50 -55.47 -6.09
C GLY A 147 19.92 -55.79 -4.65
N VAL A 148 18.99 -56.21 -3.78
CA VAL A 148 19.24 -56.33 -2.31
C VAL A 148 19.92 -57.65 -1.90
N VAL A 149 20.18 -58.59 -2.82
CA VAL A 149 20.84 -59.89 -2.49
C VAL A 149 22.37 -59.87 -2.63
N ALA A 150 22.98 -58.80 -3.13
CA ALA A 150 24.42 -58.77 -3.38
C ALA A 150 25.12 -57.51 -2.83
N SER A 151 25.31 -57.42 -1.50
CA SER A 151 26.47 -56.72 -0.93
C SER A 151 26.65 -57.02 0.56
N LYS A 152 27.52 -57.97 0.86
CA LYS A 152 28.25 -58.06 2.14
C LYS A 152 29.75 -57.95 1.84
N LYS A 153 30.40 -56.83 2.18
CA LYS A 153 31.76 -56.89 2.74
C LYS A 153 32.19 -55.56 3.39
N LYS A 154 32.61 -55.74 4.66
CA LYS A 154 33.41 -54.95 5.61
C LYS A 154 34.20 -53.74 5.09
N ASN A 155 34.30 -52.71 5.94
CA ASN A 155 35.61 -52.27 6.44
C ASN A 155 35.54 -51.70 7.86
N VAL A 156 36.63 -51.96 8.58
CA VAL A 156 36.94 -51.67 9.98
C VAL A 156 37.55 -50.28 10.06
N ALA A 157 37.17 -49.48 11.07
CA ALA A 157 37.90 -48.28 11.45
C ALA A 157 38.20 -48.36 12.96
N THR A 158 39.51 -48.42 13.24
CA THR A 158 40.13 -48.17 14.54
C THR A 158 40.84 -46.83 14.39
N VAL A 159 40.73 -45.93 15.37
CA VAL A 159 41.82 -45.06 15.90
C VAL A 159 41.26 -44.26 17.08
N ASP A 160 41.88 -44.50 18.23
CA ASP A 160 41.88 -43.70 19.46
C ASP A 160 42.78 -42.46 19.32
N GLY A 161 42.57 -41.45 20.18
CA GLY A 161 43.55 -40.40 20.47
C GLY A 161 42.89 -39.12 21.00
N ILE A 162 42.60 -39.02 22.30
CA ILE A 162 43.45 -38.45 23.37
C ILE A 162 43.46 -36.90 23.40
N SER A 163 42.85 -36.38 24.48
CA SER A 163 43.32 -35.35 25.44
C SER A 163 43.93 -34.04 24.92
N SER A 164 43.38 -32.90 25.35
CA SER A 164 43.96 -32.12 26.45
C SER A 164 43.21 -30.79 26.70
N SER A 165 42.91 -30.57 27.98
CA SER A 165 42.70 -29.31 28.71
C SER A 165 43.49 -28.09 28.19
N THR A 166 42.98 -26.86 28.40
CA THR A 166 43.64 -25.82 29.24
C THR A 166 42.74 -24.59 29.41
N ASP A 167 42.69 -24.14 30.65
CA ASP A 167 42.00 -22.98 31.21
C ASP A 167 42.59 -21.61 30.80
N SER A 168 41.81 -20.58 31.17
CA SER A 168 42.25 -19.36 31.87
C SER A 168 42.39 -18.02 31.10
N SER A 169 41.50 -17.10 31.48
CA SER A 169 41.70 -15.69 31.90
C SER A 169 42.64 -14.77 31.10
N ASN A 170 42.16 -13.58 30.73
CA ASN A 170 42.47 -12.36 31.48
C ASN A 170 41.83 -11.08 30.90
N SER A 171 41.63 -10.14 31.83
CA SER A 171 41.19 -8.76 31.72
C SER A 171 42.21 -7.85 31.03
N SER A 172 41.75 -6.70 30.52
CA SER A 172 42.38 -5.39 30.81
C SER A 172 41.59 -4.21 30.21
N SER A 173 41.40 -3.21 31.06
CA SER A 173 40.96 -1.84 30.81
C SER A 173 42.10 -0.94 30.31
N SER A 174 41.81 0.10 29.52
CA SER A 174 42.52 1.41 29.54
C SER A 174 41.73 2.47 28.74
N THR A 175 41.22 3.54 29.36
CA THR A 175 41.80 4.91 29.58
C THR A 175 41.90 5.84 28.36
N THR A 176 41.06 6.88 28.42
CA THR A 176 41.21 8.30 28.01
C THR A 176 42.45 8.76 27.24
N SER A 177 42.20 9.53 26.18
CA SER A 177 42.95 10.77 25.91
C SER A 177 42.13 11.78 25.10
N SER A 178 42.11 13.00 25.63
CA SER A 178 41.56 14.23 25.10
C SER A 178 42.56 14.90 24.15
N THR A 179 42.08 15.46 23.05
CA THR A 179 42.90 16.33 22.20
C THR A 179 42.10 17.57 21.78
N ASN A 180 42.51 18.71 22.34
CA ASN A 180 42.12 20.07 21.93
C ASN A 180 42.84 20.45 20.64
N SER A 181 42.19 21.22 19.74
CA SER A 181 42.75 22.24 18.82
C SER A 181 41.65 22.74 17.84
N PRO A 182 41.82 23.86 17.11
CA PRO A 182 41.66 25.23 17.58
C PRO A 182 40.54 26.00 16.84
N THR A 183 40.10 27.08 17.47
CA THR A 183 39.15 28.10 17.00
C THR A 183 39.61 28.81 15.72
N SER A 184 38.82 28.72 14.66
CA SER A 184 38.92 29.59 13.47
C SER A 184 37.73 30.55 13.42
N ASN A 185 37.97 31.81 13.74
CA ASN A 185 37.04 32.92 13.55
C ASN A 185 36.90 33.21 12.04
N SER A 186 35.76 32.85 11.45
CA SER A 186 35.35 33.36 10.13
C SER A 186 34.21 34.38 10.27
N PRO A 187 34.22 35.47 9.48
CA PRO A 187 33.28 36.57 9.61
C PRO A 187 31.85 36.16 9.19
N THR A 188 30.92 36.36 10.13
CA THR A 188 29.47 36.26 9.96
C THR A 188 29.00 37.23 8.89
N SER A 189 28.66 36.71 7.71
CA SER A 189 27.93 37.44 6.69
C SER A 189 26.44 37.26 6.96
N THR A 190 25.84 38.24 7.64
CA THR A 190 24.40 38.29 7.90
C THR A 190 23.67 38.62 6.61
N ASN A 191 23.45 37.61 5.76
CA ASN A 191 22.49 37.72 4.67
C ASN A 191 21.10 37.61 5.28
N THR A 192 20.48 38.77 5.54
CA THR A 192 19.05 38.86 5.76
C THR A 192 18.36 38.49 4.44
N ALA A 193 18.18 37.20 4.22
CA ALA A 193 17.34 36.70 3.14
C ALA A 193 15.92 37.21 3.43
N SER A 194 15.46 38.16 2.65
CA SER A 194 14.06 38.54 2.61
C SER A 194 13.27 37.29 2.29
N LEU A 195 12.49 36.81 3.26
CA LEU A 195 11.41 35.84 3.10
C LEU A 195 10.38 36.45 2.15
N ALA A 196 10.71 36.49 0.87
CA ALA A 196 9.73 36.65 -0.18
C ALA A 196 8.89 35.37 -0.09
N SER A 197 7.69 35.51 0.47
CA SER A 197 6.64 34.50 0.46
C SER A 197 6.52 34.02 -0.98
N SER A 198 7.15 32.89 -1.26
CA SER A 198 7.08 32.23 -2.55
C SER A 198 5.67 31.68 -2.63
N THR A 199 4.77 32.45 -3.27
CA THR A 199 3.40 32.04 -3.60
C THR A 199 3.42 31.00 -4.73
N VAL A 200 4.33 30.02 -4.64
CA VAL A 200 4.23 28.79 -5.42
C VAL A 200 2.97 28.12 -4.90
N ALA A 201 1.98 27.97 -5.77
CA ALA A 201 0.75 27.24 -5.44
C ALA A 201 1.15 25.91 -4.78
N PRO A 202 0.52 25.53 -3.65
CA PRO A 202 0.89 24.31 -2.94
C PRO A 202 0.70 23.14 -3.91
N PHE A 203 1.82 22.59 -4.40
CA PHE A 203 1.77 21.40 -5.22
C PHE A 203 1.46 20.20 -4.33
N GLN A 204 0.87 19.17 -4.92
CA GLN A 204 0.40 18.00 -4.20
C GLN A 204 1.54 17.33 -3.42
N ARG A 205 1.40 17.28 -2.10
CA ARG A 205 2.34 16.61 -1.20
C ARG A 205 2.03 15.12 -1.19
N ASN A 206 2.66 14.36 -2.08
CA ASN A 206 2.55 12.91 -2.08
C ASN A 206 3.51 12.30 -1.06
N VAL A 207 3.17 11.11 -0.54
CA VAL A 207 4.04 10.30 0.29
C VAL A 207 3.97 8.85 -0.17
N ALA A 208 5.11 8.15 -0.13
CA ALA A 208 5.18 6.71 -0.29
C ALA A 208 6.00 6.13 0.86
N ALA A 209 5.73 4.90 1.26
CA ALA A 209 6.42 4.31 2.39
C ALA A 209 6.62 2.82 2.20
N ILE A 210 7.71 2.31 2.76
CA ILE A 210 7.99 0.89 2.87
C ILE A 210 8.53 0.60 4.27
N SER A 211 8.36 -0.64 4.69
CA SER A 211 9.05 -1.17 5.85
C SER A 211 9.57 -2.56 5.54
N TYR A 212 10.74 -2.89 6.08
CA TYR A 212 11.36 -4.19 5.93
C TYR A 212 12.21 -4.51 7.15
N GLU A 213 12.33 -5.80 7.43
CA GLU A 213 13.21 -6.31 8.48
C GLU A 213 14.60 -6.53 7.92
N SER A 214 15.64 -6.04 8.62
CA SER A 214 17.04 -6.36 8.33
C SER A 214 17.78 -6.54 9.63
N ASN A 215 18.49 -7.67 9.78
CA ASN A 215 19.20 -8.05 11.00
C ASN A 215 18.30 -8.06 12.26
N ASN A 216 17.06 -8.53 12.13
CA ASN A 216 16.02 -8.50 13.19
C ASN A 216 15.64 -7.09 13.67
N VAL A 217 15.86 -6.08 12.83
CA VAL A 217 15.46 -4.70 13.11
C VAL A 217 14.53 -4.23 12.01
N ASN A 218 13.38 -3.70 12.40
CA ASN A 218 12.47 -3.05 11.48
C ASN A 218 13.07 -1.72 11.00
N ASN A 219 13.09 -1.54 9.69
CA ASN A 219 13.48 -0.30 9.05
C ASN A 219 12.25 0.24 8.33
N SER A 220 12.04 1.54 8.42
CA SER A 220 10.98 2.24 7.70
C SER A 220 11.61 3.33 6.86
N ARG A 221 11.20 3.42 5.59
CA ARG A 221 11.61 4.47 4.68
C ARG A 221 10.37 5.18 4.17
N VAL A 222 10.39 6.50 4.25
CA VAL A 222 9.32 7.38 3.81
C VAL A 222 9.87 8.27 2.72
N TYR A 223 9.26 8.21 1.55
CA TYR A 223 9.62 9.03 0.40
C TYR A 223 8.66 10.19 0.28
N TYR A 224 9.20 11.38 0.03
CA TYR A 224 8.44 12.61 -0.11
C TYR A 224 9.16 13.57 -1.05
N GLN A 225 8.44 14.55 -1.62
CA GLN A 225 9.02 15.49 -2.58
C GLN A 225 9.17 16.89 -1.97
N ASP A 226 10.35 17.49 -2.14
CA ASP A 226 10.62 18.88 -1.75
C ASP A 226 10.08 19.91 -2.77
N ASN A 227 10.25 21.20 -2.46
CA ASN A 227 9.80 22.32 -3.30
C ASN A 227 10.59 22.50 -4.61
N GLN A 228 11.70 21.77 -4.75
CA GLN A 228 12.59 21.80 -5.91
C GLN A 228 12.40 20.57 -6.81
N GLY A 229 11.51 19.64 -6.42
CA GLY A 229 11.20 18.43 -7.18
C GLY A 229 12.07 17.24 -6.80
N ASN A 230 12.97 17.38 -5.82
CA ASN A 230 13.75 16.25 -5.34
C ASN A 230 12.86 15.33 -4.52
N ILE A 231 12.85 14.05 -4.90
CA ILE A 231 12.35 12.97 -4.08
C ILE A 231 13.43 12.68 -3.04
N LEU A 232 13.04 12.81 -1.78
CA LEU A 232 13.88 12.59 -0.61
C LEU A 232 13.39 11.33 0.11
N GLU A 233 14.31 10.71 0.83
CA GLU A 233 14.05 9.58 1.72
C GLU A 233 14.31 10.02 3.15
N ALA A 234 13.31 9.85 4.02
CA ALA A 234 13.48 9.78 5.47
C ALA A 234 13.56 8.30 5.87
N HIS A 235 14.68 7.89 6.44
CA HIS A 235 14.95 6.52 6.86
C HIS A 235 15.07 6.45 8.39
N ASN A 236 14.26 5.58 8.99
CA ASN A 236 14.31 5.24 10.40
C ASN A 236 14.66 3.77 10.58
N ASN A 237 15.62 3.52 11.45
CA ASN A 237 15.90 2.19 11.98
C ASN A 237 15.34 2.12 13.40
N ALA A 238 14.49 1.13 13.68
CA ALA A 238 13.79 1.01 14.96
C ALA A 238 14.71 0.90 16.19
N SER A 239 15.99 0.55 16.01
CA SER A 239 16.98 0.54 17.11
C SER A 239 17.59 1.91 17.40
N SER A 240 17.52 2.84 16.45
CA SER A 240 18.16 4.16 16.54
C SER A 240 17.22 5.27 16.97
N GLU A 241 15.90 5.08 16.83
CA GLU A 241 14.81 6.06 17.04
C GLU A 241 14.95 7.37 16.24
N ASN A 242 16.06 7.59 15.53
CA ASN A 242 16.33 8.79 14.75
C ASN A 242 15.98 8.59 13.28
N TRP A 243 15.54 9.67 12.64
CA TRP A 243 15.38 9.75 11.20
C TRP A 243 16.66 10.28 10.56
N SER A 244 17.01 9.74 9.41
CA SER A 244 18.07 10.26 8.55
C SER A 244 17.46 10.64 7.20
N ILE A 245 17.90 11.77 6.64
CA ILE A 245 17.35 12.29 5.38
C ILE A 245 18.42 12.19 4.29
N SER A 246 18.03 11.69 3.12
CA SER A 246 18.88 11.64 1.93
C SER A 246 18.08 11.96 0.66
N SER A 247 18.77 12.37 -0.41
CA SER A 247 18.15 12.59 -1.71
C SER A 247 18.22 11.33 -2.56
N VAL A 248 17.13 10.99 -3.24
CA VAL A 248 17.00 9.81 -4.11
C VAL A 248 17.15 10.21 -5.57
N VAL A 249 16.27 11.09 -6.06
CA VAL A 249 16.22 11.51 -7.47
C VAL A 249 15.51 12.86 -7.60
N THR A 250 15.74 13.60 -8.68
CA THR A 250 14.97 14.82 -9.02
C THR A 250 13.90 14.48 -10.05
N ALA A 251 12.63 14.75 -9.74
CA ALA A 251 11.46 14.50 -10.58
C ALA A 251 10.71 15.80 -10.91
N LYS A 252 9.64 15.73 -11.71
CA LYS A 252 8.73 16.86 -11.94
C LYS A 252 8.07 17.28 -10.61
N ASN A 253 7.91 18.57 -10.35
CA ASN A 253 7.14 19.03 -9.18
C ASN A 253 5.71 18.49 -9.21
N GLY A 254 5.26 17.92 -8.10
CA GLY A 254 3.98 17.22 -8.01
C GLY A 254 4.01 15.85 -8.69
N SER A 255 5.20 15.24 -8.85
CA SER A 255 5.32 13.89 -9.41
C SER A 255 4.42 12.93 -8.65
N SER A 256 3.76 12.05 -9.40
CA SER A 256 3.21 10.83 -8.81
C SER A 256 4.38 9.91 -8.48
N PHE A 257 4.39 9.32 -7.29
CA PHE A 257 5.40 8.33 -6.93
C PHE A 257 4.85 7.30 -5.93
N ALA A 258 5.41 6.11 -6.00
CA ALA A 258 5.10 5.00 -5.11
C ALA A 258 6.36 4.18 -4.88
N ALA A 259 6.41 3.45 -3.76
CA ALA A 259 7.56 2.65 -3.39
C ALA A 259 7.16 1.23 -3.00
N ALA A 260 8.01 0.26 -3.33
CA ALA A 260 7.87 -1.12 -2.90
C ALA A 260 9.24 -1.71 -2.54
N VAL A 261 9.25 -2.72 -1.69
CA VAL A 261 10.46 -3.45 -1.28
C VAL A 261 10.28 -4.94 -1.53
N THR A 262 11.32 -5.64 -2.00
CA THR A 262 11.32 -7.10 -2.15
C THR A 262 11.39 -7.79 -0.78
N MET A 263 11.14 -9.11 -0.72
CA MET A 263 11.19 -9.83 0.56
C MET A 263 12.60 -9.78 1.16
N PRO A 264 12.74 -9.49 2.47
CA PRO A 264 14.03 -9.36 3.16
C PRO A 264 14.84 -10.67 3.28
N GLN A 265 14.29 -11.82 2.88
CA GLN A 265 15.00 -13.10 2.91
C GLN A 265 15.94 -13.31 1.70
N ASN A 266 15.91 -12.39 0.73
CA ASN A 266 16.87 -12.30 -0.38
C ASN A 266 17.63 -10.96 -0.29
N ASP A 267 18.67 -10.78 -1.11
CA ASP A 267 19.22 -9.44 -1.39
C ASP A 267 18.04 -8.54 -1.78
N PHE A 268 17.61 -7.68 -0.84
CA PHE A 268 16.38 -6.94 -1.05
C PHE A 268 16.66 -5.71 -1.89
N GLU A 269 15.67 -5.35 -2.69
CA GLU A 269 15.68 -4.20 -3.57
C GLU A 269 14.52 -3.31 -3.17
N ILE A 270 14.73 -2.00 -3.27
CA ILE A 270 13.65 -1.02 -3.13
C ILE A 270 13.47 -0.36 -4.47
N THR A 271 12.24 -0.39 -5.00
CA THR A 271 11.88 0.36 -6.20
C THR A 271 11.07 1.58 -5.79
N VAL A 272 11.45 2.76 -6.30
CA VAL A 272 10.66 3.98 -6.26
C VAL A 272 10.27 4.34 -7.69
N LEU A 273 8.97 4.37 -7.97
CA LEU A 273 8.44 4.87 -9.23
C LEU A 273 8.25 6.38 -9.17
N TYR A 274 8.48 7.08 -10.27
CA TYR A 274 8.20 8.51 -10.38
C TYR A 274 7.88 8.93 -11.82
N SER A 275 7.27 10.10 -11.98
CA SER A 275 6.99 10.71 -13.29
C SER A 275 7.90 11.91 -13.55
N ASP A 276 8.47 11.99 -14.75
CA ASP A 276 9.27 13.13 -15.18
C ASP A 276 8.42 14.30 -15.74
N SER A 277 9.09 15.33 -16.28
CA SER A 277 8.43 16.50 -16.86
C SER A 277 7.58 16.21 -18.10
N ASP A 278 7.86 15.10 -18.79
CA ASP A 278 7.13 14.64 -19.97
C ASP A 278 6.04 13.62 -19.59
N ASN A 279 5.78 13.44 -18.29
CA ASN A 279 4.92 12.42 -17.70
C ASN A 279 5.32 10.99 -18.12
N LEU A 280 6.61 10.75 -18.40
CA LEU A 280 7.14 9.40 -18.55
C LEU A 280 7.32 8.77 -17.18
N LEU A 281 6.92 7.52 -17.04
CA LEU A 281 7.09 6.74 -15.83
C LEU A 281 8.50 6.14 -15.78
N HIS A 282 9.19 6.37 -14.67
CA HIS A 282 10.53 5.89 -14.38
C HIS A 282 10.53 5.02 -13.12
N ASP A 283 11.54 4.17 -12.98
CA ASP A 283 11.87 3.42 -11.79
C ASP A 283 13.31 3.69 -11.37
N ILE A 284 13.54 3.98 -10.09
CA ILE A 284 14.88 3.99 -9.49
C ILE A 284 14.95 2.90 -8.43
N ILE A 285 16.02 2.12 -8.48
CA ILE A 285 16.19 0.88 -7.71
C ILE A 285 17.36 1.06 -6.75
N TYR A 286 17.10 0.86 -5.45
CA TYR A 286 18.12 0.73 -4.43
C TYR A 286 18.54 -0.72 -4.31
N ASP A 287 19.82 -0.98 -4.53
CA ASP A 287 20.45 -2.26 -4.30
C ASP A 287 21.14 -2.26 -2.93
N VAL A 288 20.68 -3.11 -2.03
CA VAL A 288 21.24 -3.22 -0.67
C VAL A 288 22.69 -3.71 -0.67
N ALA A 289 23.08 -4.54 -1.63
CA ALA A 289 24.42 -5.12 -1.68
C ALA A 289 25.47 -4.06 -2.05
N SER A 290 25.13 -3.18 -2.98
CA SER A 290 25.99 -2.03 -3.35
C SER A 290 25.73 -0.78 -2.51
N ASN A 291 24.65 -0.75 -1.71
CA ASN A 291 24.19 0.40 -0.95
C ASN A 291 24.08 1.66 -1.85
N SER A 292 23.46 1.49 -3.02
CA SER A 292 23.40 2.53 -4.05
C SER A 292 22.08 2.52 -4.81
N TRP A 293 21.69 3.70 -5.32
CA TRP A 293 20.57 3.87 -6.22
C TRP A 293 21.03 3.79 -7.67
N SER A 294 20.25 3.12 -8.51
CA SER A 294 20.49 3.00 -9.95
C SER A 294 19.18 3.06 -10.72
N GLU A 295 19.22 3.56 -11.96
CA GLU A 295 18.06 3.57 -12.84
C GLU A 295 17.63 2.13 -13.16
N GLY A 296 16.33 1.88 -13.09
CA GLY A 296 15.74 0.61 -13.48
C GLY A 296 15.49 0.52 -14.99
N THR A 297 14.59 -0.40 -15.36
CA THR A 297 14.35 -0.72 -16.78
C THR A 297 13.07 -0.09 -17.33
N LEU A 298 12.21 0.44 -16.48
CA LEU A 298 10.91 1.00 -16.85
C LEU A 298 11.04 2.23 -17.73
N SER A 299 12.05 3.07 -17.47
CA SER A 299 12.35 4.28 -18.26
C SER A 299 12.56 3.98 -19.75
N SER A 300 13.05 2.79 -20.09
CA SER A 300 13.30 2.37 -21.47
C SER A 300 12.01 2.05 -22.26
N GLU A 301 10.92 1.76 -21.56
CA GLU A 301 9.61 1.41 -22.13
C GLU A 301 8.82 2.63 -22.58
N LYS A 302 9.14 3.81 -22.03
CA LYS A 302 8.50 5.10 -22.36
C LYS A 302 6.98 5.11 -22.13
N TYR A 303 6.54 4.53 -21.02
CA TYR A 303 5.13 4.61 -20.63
C TYR A 303 4.79 6.05 -20.23
N ILE A 304 3.81 6.65 -20.90
CA ILE A 304 3.31 8.00 -20.61
C ILE A 304 2.05 7.87 -19.77
N ILE A 305 2.04 8.51 -18.60
CA ILE A 305 0.91 8.52 -17.67
C ILE A 305 0.08 9.81 -17.83
N SER A 306 -1.17 9.78 -17.36
CA SER A 306 -1.97 11.00 -17.23
C SER A 306 -1.28 11.98 -16.28
N GLU A 307 -1.38 13.29 -16.53
CA GLU A 307 -0.69 14.32 -15.73
C GLU A 307 -1.06 14.25 -14.24
N ASN A 308 -2.29 13.82 -13.93
CA ASN A 308 -2.77 13.64 -12.56
C ASN A 308 -2.92 12.15 -12.20
N SER A 309 -2.23 11.25 -12.88
CA SER A 309 -2.31 9.82 -12.53
C SER A 309 -1.69 9.58 -11.17
N SER A 310 -2.39 8.88 -10.28
CA SER A 310 -1.71 8.17 -9.19
C SER A 310 -0.90 7.00 -9.77
N VAL A 311 0.14 6.57 -9.07
CA VAL A 311 0.89 5.36 -9.40
C VAL A 311 0.88 4.44 -8.19
N ALA A 312 0.80 3.14 -8.43
CA ALA A 312 0.96 2.11 -7.41
C ALA A 312 2.03 1.14 -7.87
N VAL A 313 2.83 0.65 -6.92
CA VAL A 313 3.82 -0.40 -7.15
C VAL A 313 3.75 -1.41 -6.02
N MET A 314 3.88 -2.69 -6.37
CA MET A 314 4.12 -3.75 -5.41
C MET A 314 5.14 -4.72 -5.99
N TYR A 315 5.91 -5.34 -5.11
CA TYR A 315 6.55 -6.59 -5.46
C TYR A 315 5.56 -7.72 -5.23
N TRP A 316 5.19 -8.42 -6.30
CA TRP A 316 4.45 -9.67 -6.20
C TRP A 316 5.36 -10.74 -5.63
N GLN A 317 5.21 -10.92 -4.34
CA GLN A 317 5.88 -11.95 -3.58
C GLN A 317 4.85 -13.05 -3.36
N CYS A 318 5.01 -14.15 -4.07
CA CYS A 318 4.08 -15.26 -4.00
C CYS A 318 4.86 -16.56 -4.00
N THR A 319 4.47 -17.46 -3.10
CA THR A 319 5.21 -18.69 -2.83
C THR A 319 5.25 -19.60 -4.06
N LEU A 320 4.25 -19.48 -4.95
CA LEU A 320 4.04 -20.36 -6.09
C LEU A 320 4.32 -19.71 -7.44
N CYS A 321 4.82 -18.48 -7.47
CA CYS A 321 5.05 -17.74 -8.70
C CYS A 321 6.36 -16.95 -8.65
N THR A 322 6.79 -16.49 -9.82
CA THR A 322 8.04 -15.75 -9.95
C THR A 322 7.87 -14.37 -9.33
N ASN A 323 8.80 -13.99 -8.45
CA ASN A 323 8.86 -12.63 -7.92
C ASN A 323 8.90 -11.65 -9.10
N THR A 324 7.95 -10.72 -9.12
CA THR A 324 7.84 -9.71 -10.16
C THR A 324 7.45 -8.36 -9.56
N THR A 325 7.79 -7.27 -10.23
CA THR A 325 7.26 -5.94 -9.93
C THR A 325 5.98 -5.71 -10.71
N ILE A 326 4.90 -5.37 -10.01
CA ILE A 326 3.63 -4.98 -10.60
C ILE A 326 3.41 -3.50 -10.37
N ILE A 327 2.99 -2.80 -11.43
CA ILE A 327 2.70 -1.37 -11.40
C ILE A 327 1.28 -1.13 -11.90
N ALA A 328 0.62 -0.11 -11.39
CA ALA A 328 -0.67 0.35 -11.90
C ALA A 328 -0.71 1.87 -12.00
N PHE A 329 -1.30 2.38 -13.08
CA PHE A 329 -1.42 3.81 -13.37
C PHE A 329 -2.54 4.08 -14.38
N GLN A 330 -2.96 5.33 -14.50
CA GLN A 330 -3.83 5.81 -15.57
C GLN A 330 -2.98 6.36 -16.73
N ASP A 331 -3.23 5.89 -17.94
CA ASP A 331 -2.57 6.44 -19.13
C ASP A 331 -3.13 7.81 -19.54
N VAL A 332 -2.59 8.40 -20.60
CA VAL A 332 -3.03 9.70 -21.15
C VAL A 332 -4.50 9.75 -21.60
N ASN A 333 -5.17 8.61 -21.74
CA ASN A 333 -6.59 8.51 -22.05
C ASN A 333 -7.42 8.16 -20.80
N ASN A 334 -6.83 8.30 -19.62
CA ASN A 334 -7.37 7.92 -18.31
C ASN A 334 -7.81 6.45 -18.24
N LYS A 335 -7.22 5.57 -19.06
CA LYS A 335 -7.45 4.12 -18.99
C LYS A 335 -6.49 3.50 -18.00
N MET A 336 -7.00 2.55 -17.22
CA MET A 336 -6.22 1.85 -16.21
C MET A 336 -5.28 0.85 -16.87
N GLN A 337 -3.99 1.03 -16.63
CA GLN A 337 -2.92 0.18 -17.11
C GLN A 337 -2.31 -0.58 -15.94
N VAL A 338 -1.98 -1.86 -16.17
CA VAL A 338 -1.19 -2.67 -15.25
C VAL A 338 0.05 -3.17 -15.98
N GLY A 339 1.23 -2.86 -15.43
CA GLY A 339 2.51 -3.36 -15.93
C GLY A 339 3.04 -4.49 -15.05
N ASN A 340 3.70 -5.46 -15.67
CA ASN A 340 4.33 -6.60 -15.01
C ASN A 340 5.77 -6.77 -15.51
N LEU A 341 6.74 -6.78 -14.61
CA LEU A 341 8.15 -7.01 -14.93
C LEU A 341 8.44 -8.51 -15.07
N THR A 342 8.52 -9.00 -16.30
CA THR A 342 8.84 -10.40 -16.60
C THR A 342 10.34 -10.59 -16.85
N THR A 343 10.78 -11.84 -16.98
CA THR A 343 12.15 -12.16 -17.42
C THR A 343 12.47 -11.64 -18.83
N SER A 344 11.46 -11.33 -19.64
CA SER A 344 11.59 -10.72 -20.97
C SER A 344 11.48 -9.18 -20.97
N GLY A 345 11.33 -8.56 -19.80
CA GLY A 345 11.07 -7.12 -19.67
C GLY A 345 9.63 -6.81 -19.27
N TRP A 346 9.24 -5.55 -19.40
CA TRP A 346 7.91 -5.10 -18.98
C TRP A 346 6.83 -5.51 -19.97
N VAL A 347 5.71 -5.99 -19.43
CA VAL A 347 4.49 -6.27 -20.18
C VAL A 347 3.37 -5.39 -19.64
N LEU A 348 2.83 -4.52 -20.49
CA LEU A 348 1.73 -3.64 -20.15
C LEU A 348 0.39 -4.23 -20.62
N THR A 349 -0.61 -4.24 -19.73
CA THR A 349 -1.97 -4.67 -20.03
C THR A 349 -2.95 -3.59 -19.61
N GLN A 350 -3.77 -3.12 -20.53
CA GLN A 350 -4.92 -2.28 -20.19
C GLN A 350 -6.02 -3.15 -19.59
N ILE A 351 -6.50 -2.79 -18.41
CA ILE A 351 -7.67 -3.43 -17.81
C ILE A 351 -8.93 -2.64 -18.12
N MET A 352 -10.02 -3.32 -18.44
CA MET A 352 -11.26 -2.72 -18.93
C MET A 352 -12.19 -2.33 -17.78
N VAL A 353 -11.72 -1.43 -16.92
CA VAL A 353 -12.49 -0.86 -15.82
C VAL A 353 -12.72 0.63 -16.05
N ASP A 354 -13.88 1.12 -15.64
CA ASP A 354 -14.13 2.55 -15.59
C ASP A 354 -13.58 3.13 -14.28
N VAL A 355 -12.71 4.12 -14.41
CA VAL A 355 -12.01 4.76 -13.30
C VAL A 355 -12.21 6.27 -13.35
N VAL A 356 -12.23 6.90 -12.19
CA VAL A 356 -12.25 8.36 -12.07
C VAL A 356 -10.87 8.90 -12.44
N ASP A 357 -10.82 10.00 -13.17
CA ASP A 357 -9.58 10.75 -13.40
C ASP A 357 -8.92 11.12 -12.06
N ASN A 358 -7.61 10.92 -11.93
CA ASN A 358 -6.88 11.15 -10.69
C ASN A 358 -7.36 10.28 -9.52
N THR A 359 -7.92 9.09 -9.78
CA THR A 359 -8.21 8.15 -8.70
C THR A 359 -6.94 7.82 -7.93
N GLY A 360 -7.02 7.74 -6.59
CA GLY A 360 -6.00 7.06 -5.81
C GLY A 360 -5.87 5.60 -6.28
N LEU A 361 -4.65 5.07 -6.24
CA LEU A 361 -4.36 3.69 -6.61
C LEU A 361 -3.55 3.02 -5.52
N ALA A 362 -3.94 1.79 -5.18
CA ALA A 362 -3.14 0.93 -4.33
C ALA A 362 -3.16 -0.50 -4.86
N LEU A 363 -1.99 -1.13 -4.82
CA LEU A 363 -1.82 -2.54 -5.11
C LEU A 363 -1.56 -3.26 -3.79
N GLN A 364 -2.22 -4.40 -3.61
CA GLN A 364 -2.09 -5.20 -2.41
C GLN A 364 -1.95 -6.68 -2.80
N PRO A 365 -0.88 -7.36 -2.36
CA PRO A 365 -0.82 -8.82 -2.47
C PRO A 365 -1.87 -9.43 -1.56
N PHE A 366 -2.56 -10.46 -2.04
CA PHE A 366 -3.62 -11.08 -1.27
C PHE A 366 -3.48 -12.60 -1.33
N TYR A 367 -3.01 -13.16 -0.21
CA TYR A 367 -2.81 -14.58 -0.02
C TYR A 367 -4.05 -15.23 0.57
N ARG A 368 -4.36 -16.44 0.10
CA ARG A 368 -5.41 -17.28 0.67
C ARG A 368 -4.89 -18.70 0.80
N ARG A 369 -5.04 -19.26 2.01
CA ARG A 369 -4.69 -20.66 2.24
C ARG A 369 -5.55 -21.54 1.32
N ASP A 370 -4.89 -22.42 0.56
CA ASP A 370 -5.50 -23.38 -0.37
C ASP A 370 -6.21 -22.77 -1.60
N GLU A 371 -6.11 -21.45 -1.82
CA GLU A 371 -6.53 -20.80 -3.07
C GLU A 371 -5.31 -20.21 -3.80
N ALA A 372 -5.52 -19.73 -5.02
CA ALA A 372 -4.48 -19.01 -5.73
C ALA A 372 -4.22 -17.63 -5.09
N ASP A 373 -2.95 -17.25 -5.04
CA ASP A 373 -2.54 -15.89 -4.70
C ASP A 373 -3.19 -14.90 -5.67
N GLN A 374 -3.59 -13.75 -5.13
CA GLN A 374 -4.28 -12.71 -5.86
C GLN A 374 -3.53 -11.39 -5.72
N ILE A 375 -3.77 -10.49 -6.68
CA ILE A 375 -3.47 -9.07 -6.53
C ILE A 375 -4.77 -8.31 -6.49
N ASN A 376 -4.95 -7.50 -5.47
CA ASN A 376 -6.03 -6.53 -5.41
C ASN A 376 -5.50 -5.19 -5.92
N LEU A 377 -6.20 -4.61 -6.89
CA LEU A 377 -6.05 -3.23 -7.32
C LEU A 377 -7.25 -2.43 -6.79
N TYR A 378 -6.95 -1.46 -5.93
CA TYR A 378 -7.92 -0.53 -5.38
C TYR A 378 -7.96 0.74 -6.22
N TYR A 379 -9.16 1.20 -6.56
CA TYR A 379 -9.41 2.43 -7.29
C TYR A 379 -10.80 2.99 -6.94
N GLN A 380 -11.09 4.18 -7.45
CA GLN A 380 -12.39 4.80 -7.39
C GLN A 380 -13.10 4.71 -8.74
N ASN A 381 -14.32 4.19 -8.74
CA ASN A 381 -15.15 4.12 -9.94
C ASN A 381 -15.95 5.45 -10.15
N PRO A 382 -16.57 5.66 -11.33
CA PRO A 382 -17.33 6.88 -11.62
C PRO A 382 -18.50 7.18 -10.68
N SER A 383 -18.96 6.19 -9.91
CA SER A 383 -19.98 6.35 -8.86
C SER A 383 -19.37 6.81 -7.52
N SER A 384 -18.11 7.24 -7.51
CA SER A 384 -17.34 7.66 -6.34
C SER A 384 -17.07 6.56 -5.30
N VAL A 385 -17.29 5.30 -5.66
CA VAL A 385 -17.15 4.14 -4.76
C VAL A 385 -15.76 3.56 -4.85
N MET A 386 -15.18 3.17 -3.71
CA MET A 386 -13.94 2.37 -3.71
C MET A 386 -14.26 1.00 -4.27
N THR A 387 -13.51 0.58 -5.28
CA THR A 387 -13.71 -0.70 -5.95
C THR A 387 -12.40 -1.46 -5.99
N ILE A 388 -12.49 -2.79 -5.87
CA ILE A 388 -11.38 -3.71 -6.07
C ILE A 388 -11.58 -4.44 -7.38
N SER A 389 -10.54 -4.47 -8.21
CA SER A 389 -10.36 -5.51 -9.22
C SER A 389 -9.29 -6.48 -8.72
N ALA A 390 -9.50 -7.78 -8.92
CA ALA A 390 -8.61 -8.83 -8.42
C ALA A 390 -8.01 -9.64 -9.57
N TRP A 391 -6.70 -9.76 -9.65
CA TRP A 391 -6.06 -10.74 -10.55
C TRP A 391 -5.91 -12.07 -9.83
N GLU A 392 -6.31 -13.16 -10.47
CA GLU A 392 -6.25 -14.50 -9.89
C GLU A 392 -5.18 -15.37 -10.58
N TYR A 393 -4.23 -15.92 -9.81
CA TYR A 393 -3.12 -16.70 -10.37
C TYR A 393 -3.55 -17.97 -11.12
N THR A 394 -4.57 -18.69 -10.63
CA THR A 394 -5.03 -19.95 -11.27
C THR A 394 -5.60 -19.71 -12.66
N THR A 395 -6.35 -18.63 -12.84
CA THR A 395 -7.00 -18.30 -14.12
C THR A 395 -6.14 -17.38 -14.97
N GLN A 396 -5.15 -16.70 -14.37
CA GLN A 396 -4.36 -15.62 -14.97
C GLN A 396 -5.24 -14.51 -15.56
N THR A 397 -6.38 -14.25 -14.91
CA THR A 397 -7.35 -13.25 -15.36
C THR A 397 -7.69 -12.26 -14.26
N TRP A 398 -8.02 -11.04 -14.67
CA TRP A 398 -8.63 -10.05 -13.81
C TRP A 398 -10.12 -10.33 -13.66
N LYS A 399 -10.57 -10.40 -12.41
CA LYS A 399 -11.97 -10.26 -12.00
C LYS A 399 -12.21 -8.79 -11.68
N PHE A 400 -12.92 -8.11 -12.59
CA PHE A 400 -13.29 -6.73 -12.41
C PHE A 400 -14.39 -6.56 -11.36
N ASP A 401 -14.35 -5.44 -10.64
CA ASP A 401 -15.34 -5.07 -9.61
C ASP A 401 -15.62 -6.20 -8.62
N ALA A 402 -14.56 -6.92 -8.23
CA ALA A 402 -14.62 -8.08 -7.34
C ALA A 402 -15.26 -7.74 -5.98
N ALA A 403 -15.08 -6.49 -5.52
CA ALA A 403 -15.74 -5.93 -4.35
C ALA A 403 -15.90 -4.41 -4.49
N SER A 404 -16.85 -3.84 -3.76
CA SER A 404 -17.06 -2.39 -3.64
C SER A 404 -17.31 -2.00 -2.18
N TYR A 405 -16.87 -0.81 -1.79
CA TYR A 405 -16.98 -0.31 -0.41
C TYR A 405 -17.83 0.97 -0.36
N TYR A 406 -17.50 1.89 0.54
CA TYR A 406 -18.19 3.16 0.68
C TYR A 406 -17.79 4.16 -0.42
N SER A 407 -18.65 5.14 -0.63
CA SER A 407 -18.35 6.31 -1.45
C SER A 407 -17.48 7.32 -0.69
N PHE A 408 -16.59 7.99 -1.40
CA PHE A 408 -15.76 9.08 -0.88
C PHE A 408 -15.52 10.14 -1.96
N THR A 409 -14.95 11.29 -1.60
CA THR A 409 -14.69 12.38 -2.54
C THR A 409 -13.84 11.91 -3.72
N PHE A 410 -14.03 12.48 -4.90
CA PHE A 410 -13.22 12.13 -6.06
C PHE A 410 -11.74 12.46 -5.87
N GLY A 411 -10.88 11.56 -6.34
CA GLY A 411 -9.43 11.76 -6.38
C GLY A 411 -8.74 11.74 -5.01
N ILE A 412 -9.34 11.08 -4.03
CA ILE A 412 -8.71 10.89 -2.72
C ILE A 412 -7.64 9.80 -2.80
N PRO A 413 -6.47 10.00 -2.16
CA PRO A 413 -5.45 8.98 -2.01
C PRO A 413 -5.98 7.72 -1.33
N ILE A 414 -5.58 6.57 -1.88
CA ILE A 414 -5.86 5.24 -1.35
C ILE A 414 -4.52 4.60 -1.03
N ALA A 415 -4.37 4.07 0.18
CA ALA A 415 -3.22 3.25 0.54
C ALA A 415 -3.72 1.88 0.97
N ALA A 416 -3.04 0.82 0.53
CA ALA A 416 -3.33 -0.53 0.95
C ALA A 416 -2.03 -1.30 1.16
N SER A 417 -1.98 -2.10 2.22
CA SER A 417 -0.90 -3.04 2.47
C SER A 417 -1.50 -4.35 2.95
N ALA A 418 -0.75 -5.42 2.75
CA ALA A 418 -1.03 -6.69 3.38
C ALA A 418 0.28 -7.29 3.84
N SER A 419 0.16 -8.11 4.86
CA SER A 419 1.27 -8.84 5.42
C SER A 419 0.80 -10.24 5.72
N TYR A 420 1.70 -11.19 5.53
CA TYR A 420 1.47 -12.58 5.82
C TYR A 420 2.63 -13.06 6.66
N SER A 421 2.35 -13.41 7.92
CA SER A 421 3.32 -14.13 8.73
C SER A 421 3.13 -15.63 8.48
N HIS A 422 4.21 -16.31 8.11
CA HIS A 422 4.26 -17.77 8.20
C HIS A 422 4.33 -18.14 9.68
N VAL A 423 3.23 -18.58 10.26
CA VAL A 423 3.24 -19.20 11.59
C VAL A 423 3.37 -20.73 11.35
N ASN A 424 4.35 -21.42 11.99
CA ASN A 424 4.65 -22.88 11.84
C ASN A 424 4.28 -23.82 13.01
N TRP A 425 3.52 -24.93 12.84
CA TRP A 425 2.97 -25.75 13.98
C TRP A 425 3.99 -26.57 14.73
N THR A 426 3.99 -26.39 16.07
CA THR A 426 4.67 -27.27 17.02
C THR A 426 3.72 -27.63 18.18
N GLY A 427 3.11 -28.81 18.09
CA GLY A 427 2.09 -29.31 19.04
C GLY A 427 0.67 -28.83 18.74
N ASP A 428 -0.16 -28.64 19.78
CA ASP A 428 -1.53 -28.10 19.71
C ASP A 428 -1.57 -26.56 19.65
N VAL A 429 -0.41 -25.91 19.46
CA VAL A 429 -0.26 -24.46 19.55
C VAL A 429 -0.33 -23.82 18.18
N GLN A 430 -1.21 -22.84 18.02
CA GLN A 430 -1.52 -22.21 16.74
C GLN A 430 -0.33 -21.63 16.05
N THR A 431 -0.25 -22.02 14.80
CA THR A 431 0.78 -21.55 13.89
C THR A 431 0.34 -21.79 12.43
N GLY A 432 -0.60 -20.99 11.94
CA GLY A 432 -1.03 -20.98 10.54
C GLY A 432 -0.39 -19.83 9.76
N PHE A 433 -1.00 -19.35 8.69
CA PHE A 433 -0.65 -18.02 8.19
C PHE A 433 -1.56 -17.01 8.87
N GLU A 434 -1.01 -15.95 9.46
CA GLU A 434 -1.80 -14.77 9.79
C GLU A 434 -1.65 -13.80 8.63
N THR A 435 -2.65 -13.82 7.74
CA THR A 435 -2.84 -12.74 6.78
C THR A 435 -3.60 -11.65 7.48
N TRP A 436 -3.03 -10.46 7.46
CA TRP A 436 -3.77 -9.26 7.74
C TRP A 436 -3.53 -8.26 6.61
N GLY A 437 -4.51 -7.40 6.39
CA GLY A 437 -4.35 -6.33 5.44
C GLY A 437 -5.24 -5.17 5.79
N GLU A 438 -4.90 -4.05 5.20
CA GLU A 438 -5.54 -2.78 5.50
C GLU A 438 -5.70 -1.94 4.24
N THR A 439 -6.74 -1.12 4.28
CA THR A 439 -6.98 -0.08 3.29
C THR A 439 -7.34 1.20 4.01
N LEU A 440 -6.62 2.27 3.68
CA LEU A 440 -6.75 3.58 4.31
C LEU A 440 -7.18 4.59 3.24
N VAL A 441 -8.18 5.40 3.58
CA VAL A 441 -8.74 6.44 2.70
C VAL A 441 -8.96 7.71 3.52
N ILE A 442 -8.56 8.86 2.97
CA ILE A 442 -8.73 10.16 3.63
C ILE A 442 -10.21 10.59 3.63
N SER A 443 -10.65 11.23 4.72
CA SER A 443 -11.97 11.85 4.83
C SER A 443 -11.92 13.14 5.64
N HIS A 444 -13.00 13.92 5.62
CA HIS A 444 -13.11 15.15 6.42
C HIS A 444 -13.06 14.90 7.94
N ASN A 445 -13.37 13.68 8.40
CA ASN A 445 -13.32 13.31 9.81
C ASN A 445 -11.98 12.65 10.20
N GLY A 446 -11.01 12.60 9.30
CA GLY A 446 -9.76 11.88 9.49
C GLY A 446 -9.58 10.72 8.51
N ILE A 447 -8.73 9.76 8.85
CA ILE A 447 -8.44 8.60 8.00
C ILE A 447 -9.41 7.46 8.31
N LYS A 448 -10.14 6.99 7.30
CA LYS A 448 -10.97 5.80 7.39
C LYS A 448 -10.11 4.56 7.17
N THR A 449 -10.21 3.60 8.08
CA THR A 449 -9.51 2.33 8.00
C THR A 449 -10.48 1.20 7.73
N ASN A 450 -10.04 0.26 6.89
CA ASN A 450 -10.66 -1.05 6.76
C ASN A 450 -9.57 -2.07 7.00
N THR A 451 -9.69 -2.84 8.07
CA THR A 451 -8.73 -3.90 8.40
C THR A 451 -9.42 -5.24 8.35
N TYR A 452 -8.68 -6.24 7.90
CA TYR A 452 -9.09 -7.64 7.97
C TYR A 452 -7.92 -8.46 8.50
N SER A 453 -8.24 -9.46 9.32
CA SER A 453 -7.27 -10.37 9.91
C SER A 453 -7.91 -11.75 10.10
N GLY A 454 -7.09 -12.81 10.00
CA GLY A 454 -7.50 -14.16 10.35
C GLY A 454 -7.16 -15.22 9.29
N ALA A 455 -7.43 -16.48 9.63
CA ALA A 455 -7.07 -17.64 8.81
C ALA A 455 -7.83 -17.76 7.48
N ILE A 456 -9.01 -17.12 7.38
CA ILE A 456 -9.93 -17.18 6.24
C ILE A 456 -10.67 -15.83 6.07
N ASN A 457 -9.95 -14.72 5.88
CA ASN A 457 -10.48 -13.42 5.43
C ASN A 457 -11.78 -12.94 6.12
N SER A 458 -11.94 -13.17 7.42
CA SER A 458 -13.00 -12.54 8.17
C SER A 458 -12.63 -11.06 8.32
N TRP A 459 -13.39 -10.17 7.68
CA TRP A 459 -13.29 -8.73 7.98
C TRP A 459 -13.65 -8.55 9.44
N SER A 460 -12.65 -8.35 10.28
CA SER A 460 -12.82 -8.16 11.72
C SER A 460 -13.29 -6.74 12.04
N ALA A 461 -13.01 -5.75 11.16
CA ALA A 461 -13.27 -4.35 11.43
C ALA A 461 -13.35 -3.47 10.17
N MET A 462 -14.51 -3.44 9.51
CA MET A 462 -14.81 -2.44 8.48
C MET A 462 -15.32 -1.15 9.14
N GLY A 463 -14.70 -0.01 8.84
CA GLY A 463 -15.12 1.30 9.35
C GLY A 463 -15.01 1.45 10.88
N SER A 464 -14.11 0.70 11.52
CA SER A 464 -13.77 0.93 12.93
C SER A 464 -13.08 2.29 13.09
N TYR A 465 -13.23 2.95 14.24
CA TYR A 465 -12.80 4.34 14.45
C TYR A 465 -11.37 4.41 15.01
N PRO A 466 -10.32 4.57 14.19
CA PRO A 466 -8.97 4.82 14.68
C PRO A 466 -8.92 6.22 15.31
N SER A 467 -9.08 6.29 16.64
CA SER A 467 -9.12 7.57 17.36
C SER A 467 -7.87 8.43 17.14
N ALA A 468 -6.71 7.82 16.92
CA ALA A 468 -5.45 8.53 16.63
C ALA A 468 -5.43 9.23 15.26
N MET A 469 -6.21 8.74 14.30
CA MET A 469 -6.29 9.30 12.94
C MET A 469 -7.59 10.09 12.70
N ALA A 470 -8.37 10.35 13.76
CA ALA A 470 -9.59 11.12 13.70
C ALA A 470 -9.31 12.62 13.84
N ASN A 471 -10.10 13.44 13.16
CA ASN A 471 -10.07 14.88 13.32
C ASN A 471 -10.69 15.30 14.65
N SER A 472 -9.93 16.07 15.45
CA SER A 472 -10.45 16.75 16.63
C SER A 472 -11.19 18.02 16.22
N THR A 473 -12.28 18.34 16.91
CA THR A 473 -13.01 19.61 16.73
C THR A 473 -12.17 20.83 17.12
N GLN A 474 -11.17 20.66 17.99
CA GLN A 474 -10.34 21.75 18.49
C GLN A 474 -9.10 22.02 17.61
N ASN A 475 -8.57 20.97 16.98
CA ASN A 475 -7.38 21.04 16.13
C ASN A 475 -7.69 20.28 14.82
N PRO A 476 -8.45 20.89 13.90
CA PRO A 476 -8.79 20.26 12.65
C PRO A 476 -7.52 20.05 11.83
N LYS A 477 -7.27 18.81 11.43
CA LYS A 477 -6.18 18.45 10.52
C LYS A 477 -6.73 18.28 9.11
N VAL A 478 -5.97 18.74 8.12
CA VAL A 478 -6.25 18.41 6.72
C VAL A 478 -5.24 17.35 6.28
N PHE A 479 -5.73 16.15 6.02
CA PHE A 479 -4.91 15.06 5.50
C PHE A 479 -4.81 15.20 3.98
N LYS A 480 -3.58 15.21 3.45
CA LYS A 480 -3.31 15.46 2.03
C LYS A 480 -2.91 14.21 1.25
N SER A 481 -2.14 13.33 1.87
CA SER A 481 -1.67 12.07 1.28
C SER A 481 -1.43 11.04 2.36
N ILE A 482 -1.40 9.77 1.97
CA ILE A 482 -1.23 8.65 2.89
C ILE A 482 -0.50 7.50 2.22
N ALA A 483 0.40 6.87 2.97
CA ALA A 483 1.06 5.63 2.62
C ALA A 483 0.98 4.65 3.78
N VAL A 484 1.04 3.36 3.46
CA VAL A 484 0.94 2.30 4.45
C VAL A 484 1.89 1.16 4.11
N THR A 485 2.40 0.48 5.13
CA THR A 485 3.46 -0.52 5.01
C THR A 485 2.97 -1.90 5.44
N ALA A 486 3.69 -2.95 5.05
CA ALA A 486 3.38 -4.33 5.43
C ALA A 486 3.60 -4.63 6.92
N ILE A 487 4.05 -3.68 7.74
CA ILE A 487 4.15 -3.85 9.20
C ILE A 487 3.05 -3.10 9.96
N GLY A 488 2.11 -2.49 9.25
CA GLY A 488 1.01 -1.76 9.88
C GLY A 488 1.39 -0.35 10.32
N ALA A 489 2.50 0.17 9.80
CA ALA A 489 2.84 1.58 9.92
C ALA A 489 2.17 2.36 8.79
N ALA A 490 1.49 3.44 9.14
CA ALA A 490 0.89 4.41 8.23
C ALA A 490 1.58 5.77 8.38
N PHE A 491 1.74 6.48 7.27
CA PHE A 491 2.36 7.79 7.20
C PHE A 491 1.42 8.72 6.46
N ALA A 492 1.02 9.82 7.09
CA ALA A 492 0.09 10.76 6.49
C ALA A 492 0.68 12.17 6.44
N VAL A 493 0.51 12.85 5.31
CA VAL A 493 0.81 14.28 5.21
C VAL A 493 -0.33 15.05 5.85
N VAL A 494 0.01 15.84 6.86
CA VAL A 494 -0.93 16.58 7.69
C VAL A 494 -0.64 18.08 7.59
N GLU A 495 -1.66 18.85 7.25
CA GLU A 495 -1.66 20.30 7.40
C GLU A 495 -2.38 20.67 8.71
N ILE A 496 -1.73 21.51 9.50
CA ILE A 496 -2.28 22.14 10.69
C ILE A 496 -2.27 23.65 10.47
N ASP A 497 -3.40 24.31 10.73
CA ASP A 497 -3.55 25.75 10.48
C ASP A 497 -2.40 26.56 11.12
N GLY A 498 -1.77 27.40 10.30
CA GLY A 498 -0.62 28.23 10.68
C GLY A 498 0.71 27.50 10.85
N LYS A 499 0.83 26.21 10.46
CA LYS A 499 2.09 25.45 10.46
C LYS A 499 2.43 24.95 9.06
N ALA A 500 3.72 24.64 8.85
CA ALA A 500 4.14 23.88 7.68
C ALA A 500 3.51 22.48 7.72
N ASP A 501 3.33 21.88 6.54
CA ASP A 501 2.93 20.48 6.43
C ASP A 501 3.94 19.60 7.18
N GLU A 502 3.46 18.56 7.84
CA GLU A 502 4.30 17.53 8.48
C GLU A 502 3.85 16.14 8.04
N ILE A 503 4.71 15.13 8.24
CA ILE A 503 4.34 13.74 8.03
C ILE A 503 4.17 13.08 9.40
N GLU A 504 2.93 12.77 9.77
CA GLU A 504 2.64 12.04 11.00
C GLU A 504 2.72 10.53 10.75
N ALA A 505 3.32 9.81 11.71
CA ALA A 505 3.41 8.36 11.69
C ALA A 505 2.39 7.76 12.67
N TYR A 506 1.78 6.66 12.26
CA TYR A 506 0.84 5.88 13.05
C TYR A 506 1.18 4.40 12.96
N GLN A 507 0.86 3.64 14.01
CA GLN A 507 1.08 2.20 14.08
C GLN A 507 -0.22 1.51 14.50
N VAL A 508 -0.66 0.53 13.71
CA VAL A 508 -1.75 -0.36 14.10
C VAL A 508 -1.31 -1.24 15.28
N LYS A 509 -2.20 -1.41 16.26
CA LYS A 509 -1.98 -2.32 17.39
C LYS A 509 -2.23 -3.77 16.96
N ASP A 510 -1.80 -4.69 17.81
CA ASP A 510 -1.97 -6.14 17.63
C ASP A 510 -3.44 -6.57 17.49
N ASP A 511 -4.40 -5.75 17.91
CA ASP A 511 -5.82 -6.02 17.70
C ASP A 511 -6.31 -5.71 16.28
N ALA A 512 -5.43 -5.21 15.40
CA ALA A 512 -5.71 -4.78 14.03
C ALA A 512 -6.82 -3.71 13.89
N ILE A 513 -7.21 -3.06 14.98
CA ILE A 513 -8.35 -2.12 15.02
C ILE A 513 -7.90 -0.77 15.53
N ASN A 514 -7.16 -0.77 16.63
CA ASN A 514 -6.72 0.44 17.31
C ASN A 514 -5.39 0.92 16.73
N TRP A 515 -5.24 2.24 16.69
CA TRP A 515 -4.04 2.89 16.17
C TRP A 515 -3.42 3.78 17.24
N ASN A 516 -2.09 3.81 17.27
CA ASN A 516 -1.33 4.73 18.09
C ASN A 516 -0.60 5.73 17.19
N THR A 517 -0.47 6.98 17.65
CA THR A 517 0.52 7.90 17.09
C THR A 517 1.92 7.37 17.37
N ALA A 518 2.74 7.25 16.34
CA ALA A 518 4.13 6.82 16.40
C ALA A 518 5.12 8.00 16.31
N GLY A 519 4.61 9.24 16.23
CA GLY A 519 5.38 10.47 16.22
C GLY A 519 5.26 11.21 14.89
N THR A 520 6.21 12.10 14.63
CA THR A 520 6.35 12.83 13.37
C THR A 520 7.64 12.34 12.68
N VAL A 521 7.57 12.13 11.37
CA VAL A 521 8.75 11.86 10.54
C VAL A 521 9.55 13.16 10.42
N ASP A 522 10.84 13.10 10.74
CA ASP A 522 11.71 14.26 10.53
C ASP A 522 11.92 14.47 9.02
N ILE A 523 11.36 15.57 8.51
CA ILE A 523 11.54 16.03 7.14
C ILE A 523 12.38 17.32 7.09
N GLY A 524 12.99 17.75 8.20
CA GLY A 524 13.66 19.04 8.33
C GLY A 524 12.75 20.24 8.01
N ASP A 525 13.34 21.36 7.59
CA ASP A 525 12.63 22.59 7.21
C ASP A 525 12.24 22.59 5.71
N ILE A 526 11.92 21.43 5.14
CA ILE A 526 11.82 21.24 3.69
C ILE A 526 10.52 21.82 3.11
N TRP A 527 9.45 21.85 3.91
CA TRP A 527 8.14 22.34 3.49
C TRP A 527 7.74 23.72 4.01
N GLY A 528 8.56 24.36 4.85
CA GLY A 528 8.30 25.72 5.33
C GLY A 528 9.29 26.20 6.39
#